data_AF-K1RP12-F1
#
_entry.id   AF-K1RP12-F1
#
_cell.length_a   1.000
_cell.length_b   1.000
_cell.length_c   1.000
_cell.angle_alpha   90.00
_cell.angle_beta   90.00
_cell.angle_gamma   90.00
#
_symmetry.space_group_name_H-M   'P 1'
#
loop_
_entity.id
_entity.type
_entity.pdbx_description
1 polymer ?
#
loop_
_entity_poly.entity_id
_entity_poly.type
_entity_poly.pdbx_seq_one_letter_code
_entity_poly.pdbx_strand_id
1 'polypeptide(L)'
;MLPTAGNGIRDSKKKIKKVMEIYGNDAVRDGIMEIIAKDPHVDLTRMRFHRIQKFEPFRIGHLKFTPLKAYHKLDEEALIFVIEDGRSTLLYANDTGALPEETL
;
A
#
# COMPACT_ATOMS: atom_id res chain seq x y z
N MET A 1 -9.60 -10.98 -60.20
CA MET A 1 -8.82 -9.95 -59.49
C MET A 1 -9.38 -9.82 -58.08
N LEU A 2 -8.50 -10.01 -57.08
CA LEU A 2 -8.75 -9.80 -55.64
C LEU A 2 -8.91 -8.29 -55.34
N PRO A 3 -9.56 -7.89 -54.22
CA PRO A 3 -8.88 -7.93 -52.91
C PRO A 3 -9.71 -8.59 -51.79
N THR A 4 -9.03 -9.44 -51.04
CA THR A 4 -9.40 -9.91 -49.71
C THR A 4 -9.20 -8.80 -48.67
N ALA A 5 -10.27 -8.29 -48.06
CA ALA A 5 -10.17 -7.50 -46.85
C ALA A 5 -10.29 -8.45 -45.64
N GLY A 6 -9.13 -8.84 -45.10
CA GLY A 6 -9.05 -9.53 -43.83
C GLY A 6 -9.53 -8.59 -42.73
N ASN A 7 -10.74 -8.82 -42.24
CA ASN A 7 -11.27 -8.10 -41.07
C ASN A 7 -10.63 -8.73 -39.82
N GLY A 8 -9.39 -8.31 -39.54
CA GLY A 8 -8.73 -8.60 -38.27
C GLY A 8 -9.51 -7.91 -37.16
N ILE A 9 -10.38 -8.66 -36.49
CA ILE A 9 -10.93 -8.28 -35.19
C ILE A 9 -9.72 -8.11 -34.27
N ARG A 10 -9.28 -6.86 -34.11
CA ARG A 10 -8.27 -6.48 -33.12
C ARG A 10 -8.91 -6.78 -31.77
N ASP A 11 -8.49 -7.89 -31.20
CA ASP A 11 -8.73 -8.27 -29.81
C ASP A 11 -8.25 -7.09 -28.94
N SER A 12 -9.19 -6.21 -28.59
CA SER A 12 -8.95 -5.06 -27.74
C SER A 12 -8.79 -5.57 -26.32
N LYS A 13 -7.64 -6.19 -26.03
CA LYS A 13 -7.22 -6.49 -24.66
C LYS A 13 -7.25 -5.18 -23.90
N LYS A 14 -8.31 -4.99 -23.11
CA LYS A 14 -8.50 -3.86 -22.21
C LYS A 14 -7.26 -3.81 -21.32
N LYS A 15 -6.34 -2.87 -21.59
CA LYS A 15 -5.11 -2.72 -20.81
C LYS A 15 -5.53 -2.53 -19.36
N ILE A 16 -5.26 -3.51 -18.51
CA ILE A 16 -5.43 -3.37 -17.06
C ILE A 16 -4.48 -2.27 -16.64
N LYS A 17 -5.04 -1.12 -16.24
CA LYS A 17 -4.26 0.01 -15.77
C LYS A 17 -3.64 -0.42 -14.44
N LYS A 18 -2.31 -0.56 -14.38
CA LYS A 18 -1.60 -0.95 -13.16
C LYS A 18 -1.80 0.17 -12.12
N VAL A 19 -2.44 -0.21 -11.01
CA VAL A 19 -2.68 0.63 -9.83
C VAL A 19 -1.54 0.43 -8.84
N MET A 20 -1.11 1.51 -8.19
CA MET A 20 -0.21 1.48 -7.05
C MET A 20 -1.04 1.33 -5.78
N GLU A 21 -0.87 0.21 -5.08
CA GLU A 21 -1.46 -0.03 -3.76
C GLU A 21 -0.56 0.61 -2.70
N ILE A 22 -1.14 1.45 -1.85
CA ILE A 22 -0.43 2.19 -0.80
C ILE A 22 -1.06 1.80 0.52
N TYR A 23 -0.25 1.37 1.47
CA TYR A 23 -0.69 0.96 2.80
C TYR A 23 -0.09 1.93 3.82
N GLY A 24 -0.94 2.60 4.61
CA GLY A 24 -0.47 3.60 5.57
C GLY A 24 -1.54 3.98 6.59
N ASN A 25 -1.11 4.65 7.66
CA ASN A 25 -2.01 5.23 8.65
C ASN A 25 -2.66 6.53 8.08
N ASP A 26 -3.47 7.20 8.90
CA ASP A 26 -4.13 8.46 8.49
C ASP A 26 -3.13 9.59 8.20
N ALA A 27 -2.04 9.71 8.96
CA ALA A 27 -1.02 10.73 8.72
C ALA A 27 -0.34 10.58 7.35
N VAL A 28 -0.03 9.34 6.94
CA VAL A 28 0.51 9.05 5.60
C VAL A 28 -0.52 9.39 4.52
N ARG A 29 -1.79 9.02 4.71
CA ARG A 29 -2.86 9.39 3.77
C ARG A 29 -2.92 10.90 3.57
N ASP A 30 -2.96 11.63 4.68
CA ASP A 30 -3.17 13.07 4.67
C ASP A 30 -1.97 13.79 4.03
N GLY A 31 -0.74 13.35 4.33
CA GLY A 31 0.47 13.86 3.66
C GLY A 31 0.51 13.58 2.16
N ILE A 32 0.07 12.39 1.72
CA ILE A 32 -0.07 12.08 0.30
C ILE A 32 -1.11 12.99 -0.35
N MET A 33 -2.29 13.15 0.25
CA MET A 33 -3.36 13.97 -0.30
C MET A 33 -2.97 15.45 -0.39
N GLU A 34 -2.20 15.96 0.56
CA GLU A 34 -1.67 17.32 0.53
C GLU A 34 -0.74 17.54 -0.68
N ILE A 35 0.15 16.60 -0.97
CA ILE A 35 1.05 16.69 -2.13
C ILE A 35 0.26 16.59 -3.44
N ILE A 36 -0.70 15.66 -3.52
CA ILE A 36 -1.54 15.47 -4.70
C ILE A 36 -2.37 16.72 -5.00
N ALA A 37 -2.92 17.38 -3.98
CA ALA A 37 -3.68 18.61 -4.15
C ALA A 37 -2.86 19.75 -4.77
N LYS A 38 -1.53 19.69 -4.66
CA LYS A 38 -0.59 20.69 -5.20
C LYS A 38 -0.08 20.36 -6.61
N ASP A 39 -0.30 19.13 -7.10
CA ASP A 39 0.20 18.69 -8.41
C ASP A 39 -0.97 18.25 -9.34
N PRO A 40 -1.33 19.08 -10.34
CA PRO A 40 -2.42 18.77 -11.26
C PRO A 40 -2.13 17.61 -12.22
N HIS A 41 -0.89 17.09 -12.26
CA HIS A 41 -0.51 15.98 -13.14
C HIS A 41 -0.68 14.61 -12.49
N VAL A 42 -1.05 14.54 -11.21
CA VAL A 42 -1.32 13.27 -10.53
C VAL A 42 -2.59 12.63 -11.07
N ASP A 43 -2.46 11.40 -11.58
CA ASP A 43 -3.58 10.57 -11.98
C ASP A 43 -4.04 9.69 -10.80
N LEU A 44 -5.00 10.20 -10.03
CA LEU A 44 -5.62 9.51 -8.90
C LEU A 44 -6.22 8.14 -9.26
N THR A 45 -6.60 7.91 -10.52
CA THR A 45 -7.14 6.61 -10.95
C THR A 45 -6.10 5.48 -10.96
N ARG A 46 -4.82 5.81 -10.75
CA ARG A 46 -3.70 4.87 -10.70
C ARG A 46 -3.18 4.61 -9.29
N MET A 47 -3.86 5.13 -8.26
CA MET A 47 -3.47 4.96 -6.87
C MET A 47 -4.65 4.44 -6.07
N ARG A 48 -4.37 3.57 -5.11
CA ARG A 48 -5.36 3.09 -4.15
C ARG A 48 -4.73 3.00 -2.77
N PHE A 49 -5.34 3.70 -1.83
CA PHE A 49 -4.89 3.75 -0.45
C PHE A 49 -5.68 2.75 0.40
N HIS A 50 -4.96 1.99 1.22
CA HIS A 50 -5.49 1.06 2.21
C HIS A 50 -5.08 1.58 3.58
N ARG A 51 -6.06 2.03 4.36
CA ARG A 51 -5.83 2.45 5.74
C ARG A 51 -5.46 1.21 6.56
N ILE A 52 -4.34 1.29 7.27
CA ILE A 52 -3.90 0.27 8.22
C ILE A 52 -4.00 0.82 9.65
N GLN A 53 -4.36 -0.05 10.58
CA GLN A 53 -4.49 0.27 12.00
C GLN A 53 -3.60 -0.66 12.81
N LYS A 54 -3.12 -0.19 13.96
CA LYS A 54 -2.37 -1.03 14.89
C LYS A 54 -3.20 -2.26 15.28
N PHE A 55 -2.53 -3.40 15.40
CA PHE A 55 -3.09 -4.68 15.81
C PHE A 55 -4.16 -5.27 14.88
N GLU A 56 -4.35 -4.71 13.68
CA GLU A 56 -5.22 -5.28 12.64
C GLU A 56 -4.36 -5.92 11.54
N PRO A 57 -4.19 -7.26 11.54
CA PRO A 57 -3.34 -7.91 10.56
C PRO A 57 -3.98 -7.92 9.17
N PHE A 58 -3.15 -7.79 8.15
CA PHE A 58 -3.56 -7.91 6.75
C PHE A 58 -2.60 -8.79 5.96
N ARG A 59 -3.00 -9.21 4.76
CA ARG A 59 -2.18 -10.05 3.88
C ARG A 59 -1.96 -9.41 2.53
N ILE A 60 -0.72 -9.51 2.04
CA ILE A 60 -0.36 -9.19 0.66
C ILE A 60 0.38 -10.40 0.10
N GLY A 61 -0.23 -11.07 -0.87
CA GLY A 61 0.28 -12.36 -1.35
C GLY A 61 0.32 -13.38 -0.21
N HIS A 62 1.49 -13.99 0.00
CA HIS A 62 1.71 -14.99 1.06
C HIS A 62 2.18 -14.39 2.39
N LEU A 63 2.48 -13.08 2.43
CA LEU A 63 2.98 -12.40 3.62
C LEU A 63 1.81 -11.89 4.46
N LYS A 64 1.88 -12.12 5.77
CA LYS A 64 1.03 -11.51 6.78
C LYS A 64 1.78 -10.37 7.43
N PHE A 65 1.14 -9.22 7.52
CA PHE A 65 1.64 -8.03 8.20
C PHE A 65 0.78 -7.81 9.43
N THR A 66 1.41 -7.71 10.59
CA THR A 66 0.77 -7.33 11.85
C THR A 66 1.35 -5.98 12.27
N PRO A 67 0.62 -4.87 12.11
CA PRO A 67 1.09 -3.55 12.52
C PRO A 67 1.10 -3.46 14.04
N LEU A 68 2.18 -2.93 14.61
CA LEU A 68 2.32 -2.66 16.04
C LEU A 68 2.61 -1.18 16.25
N LYS A 69 2.28 -0.65 17.44
CA LYS A 69 2.54 0.75 17.74
C LYS A 69 4.04 0.99 17.92
N ALA A 70 4.55 1.99 17.22
CA ALA A 70 5.91 2.48 17.38
C ALA A 70 5.97 3.56 18.45
N TYR A 71 7.13 3.71 19.10
CA TYR A 71 7.43 4.90 19.91
C TYR A 71 8.31 5.84 19.08
N HIS A 72 7.69 6.61 18.18
CA HIS A 72 8.38 7.53 17.29
C HIS A 72 7.83 8.95 17.39
N LYS A 73 6.67 9.17 16.77
CA LYS A 73 6.05 10.48 16.62
C LYS A 73 4.73 10.47 17.36
N LEU A 74 4.59 11.33 18.36
CA LEU A 74 3.50 11.26 19.34
C LEU A 74 2.17 11.82 18.84
N ASP A 75 2.21 12.59 17.74
CA ASP A 75 1.05 13.21 17.09
C ASP A 75 0.41 12.32 16.00
N GLU A 76 0.96 11.13 15.75
CA GLU A 76 0.40 10.15 14.81
C GLU A 76 0.50 8.72 15.34
N GLU A 77 -0.31 7.81 14.79
CA GLU A 77 -0.16 6.38 15.05
C GLU A 77 0.99 5.81 14.21
N ALA A 78 2.23 6.08 14.59
CA ALA A 78 3.41 5.49 13.96
C ALA A 78 3.40 3.96 14.14
N LEU A 79 3.71 3.23 13.07
CA LEU A 79 3.59 1.77 13.02
C LEU A 79 4.93 1.12 12.66
N ILE A 80 5.27 0.05 13.37
CA ILE A 80 6.25 -0.96 12.97
C ILE A 80 5.51 -2.25 12.59
N PHE A 81 6.21 -3.25 12.04
CA PHE A 81 5.54 -4.45 11.53
C PHE A 81 6.20 -5.73 11.99
N VAL A 82 5.38 -6.69 12.43
CA VAL A 82 5.73 -8.10 12.39
C VAL A 82 5.28 -8.65 11.04
N ILE A 83 6.21 -9.25 10.30
CA ILE A 83 5.99 -9.78 8.96
C ILE A 83 6.25 -11.29 8.99
N GLU A 84 5.28 -12.07 8.57
CA GLU A 84 5.32 -13.53 8.59
C GLU A 84 5.09 -14.08 7.18
N ASP A 85 5.88 -15.08 6.77
CA ASP A 85 5.67 -15.84 5.53
C ASP A 85 5.08 -17.25 5.77
N GLY A 86 4.78 -17.57 7.04
CA GLY A 86 4.31 -18.87 7.50
C GLY A 86 5.42 -19.85 7.90
N ARG A 87 6.70 -19.49 7.70
CA ARG A 87 7.87 -20.27 8.11
C ARG A 87 8.82 -19.49 9.00
N SER A 88 8.89 -18.19 8.78
CA SER A 88 9.79 -17.25 9.41
C SER A 88 9.04 -15.97 9.77
N THR A 89 9.61 -15.26 10.74
CA THR A 89 9.05 -14.02 11.28
C THR A 89 10.13 -12.96 11.29
N LEU A 90 9.83 -11.78 10.75
CA LEU A 90 10.67 -10.59 10.78
C LEU A 90 9.96 -9.51 11.60
N LEU A 91 10.64 -8.96 12.60
CA LEU A 91 10.26 -7.69 13.20
C LEU A 91 10.96 -6.55 12.43
N TYR A 92 10.19 -5.81 11.65
CA TYR A 92 10.63 -4.60 10.98
C TYR A 92 10.31 -3.39 11.86
N ALA A 93 11.27 -3.03 12.73
CA ALA A 93 11.15 -1.97 13.73
C ALA A 93 12.03 -0.76 13.40
N ASN A 94 11.82 -0.15 12.22
CA ASN A 94 12.53 1.08 11.86
C ASN A 94 12.01 2.27 12.66
N ASP A 95 12.88 3.24 12.90
CA ASP A 95 12.57 4.55 13.47
C ASP A 95 11.71 4.52 14.75
N THR A 96 11.86 3.50 15.61
CA THR A 96 11.19 3.43 16.91
C THR A 96 12.19 3.52 18.05
N GLY A 97 11.80 4.20 19.14
CA GLY A 97 12.43 4.07 20.44
C GLY A 97 12.01 2.76 21.14
N ALA A 98 12.12 2.75 22.47
CA ALA A 98 11.68 1.60 23.27
C ALA A 98 10.21 1.26 22.98
N LEU A 99 9.93 -0.03 22.75
CA LEU A 99 8.58 -0.49 22.44
C LEU A 99 7.65 -0.19 23.63
N PRO A 100 6.49 0.45 23.40
CA PRO A 100 5.55 0.74 24.47
C PRO A 100 4.95 -0.57 25.00
N GLU A 101 4.51 -0.56 26.26
CA GLU A 101 3.92 -1.75 26.90
C GLU A 101 2.78 -2.36 26.09
N GLU A 102 1.95 -1.53 25.43
CA GLU A 102 0.86 -2.03 24.57
C GLU A 102 1.32 -2.83 23.34
N THR A 103 2.61 -2.81 23.03
CA THR A 103 3.25 -3.54 21.92
C THR A 103 4.00 -4.78 22.38
N LEU A 104 4.33 -4.89 23.67
CA LEU A 104 5.07 -6.00 24.27
C LEU A 104 4.18 -7.20 24.62
#